data_AF-A0A7W3Y486-F1
#
_entry.id   AF-A0A7W3Y486-F1
#
_cell.length_a   1.000
_cell.length_b   1.000
_cell.length_c   1.000
_cell.angle_alpha   90.00
_cell.angle_beta   90.00
_cell.angle_gamma   90.00
#
_symmetry.space_group_name_H-M   'P 1'
#
loop_
_entity.id
_entity.type
_entity.pdbx_description
1 polymer ?
#
loop_
_entity_poly.entity_id
_entity_poly.type
_entity_poly.pdbx_seq_one_letter_code
_entity_poly.pdbx_strand_id
1 'polypeptide(L)'
;MSSSDIFFGEVIGTAVLILLGGGVVAGVVLKKSKAFGAGWVAITFGWGFAVLSGVYISGELSGAHINPAVTLGLAIAGGGWSDVPLYWLGQLIGAMLGAVLVWLAYYGHFRAHLEDPGTVSP
;
A
#
# COMPACT_ATOMS: atom_id res chain seq x y z
N MET A 1 -13.77 -18.74 -7.37
CA MET A 1 -12.82 -18.22 -6.38
C MET A 1 -13.53 -18.23 -5.04
N SER A 2 -12.92 -18.76 -3.97
CA SER A 2 -13.57 -18.74 -2.65
C SER A 2 -13.56 -17.33 -2.08
N SER A 3 -14.56 -16.97 -1.27
CA SER A 3 -14.55 -15.72 -0.51
C SER A 3 -13.32 -15.58 0.39
N SER A 4 -12.79 -16.70 0.91
CA SER A 4 -11.53 -16.70 1.66
C SER A 4 -10.34 -16.25 0.81
N ASP A 5 -10.27 -16.74 -0.43
CA ASP A 5 -9.13 -16.49 -1.33
C ASP A 5 -9.12 -15.04 -1.79
N ILE A 6 -10.31 -14.50 -2.11
CA ILE A 6 -10.50 -13.07 -2.38
C ILE A 6 -10.01 -12.25 -1.18
N PHE A 7 -10.53 -12.55 0.01
CA PHE A 7 -10.23 -11.76 1.20
C PHE A 7 -8.73 -11.78 1.53
N PHE A 8 -8.10 -12.96 1.64
CA PHE A 8 -6.68 -13.06 1.96
C PHE A 8 -5.78 -12.54 0.85
N GLY A 9 -6.13 -12.78 -0.42
CA GLY A 9 -5.41 -12.23 -1.56
C GLY A 9 -5.38 -10.69 -1.53
N GLU A 10 -6.53 -10.06 -1.32
CA GLU A 10 -6.64 -8.60 -1.25
C GLU A 10 -5.97 -8.01 0.00
N VAL A 11 -6.10 -8.66 1.17
CA VAL A 11 -5.40 -8.22 2.39
C VAL A 11 -3.89 -8.24 2.21
N ILE A 12 -3.34 -9.37 1.75
CA ILE A 12 -1.89 -9.54 1.62
C ILE A 12 -1.35 -8.67 0.47
N GLY A 13 -2.01 -8.69 -0.69
CA GLY A 13 -1.63 -7.91 -1.85
C GLY A 13 -1.62 -6.40 -1.55
N THR A 14 -2.68 -5.88 -0.94
CA THR A 14 -2.74 -4.45 -0.58
C THR A 14 -1.79 -4.10 0.58
N ALA A 15 -1.56 -5.01 1.55
CA ALA A 15 -0.57 -4.77 2.59
C ALA A 15 0.84 -4.62 2.02
N VAL A 16 1.23 -5.47 1.08
CA VAL A 16 2.53 -5.38 0.39
C VAL A 16 2.62 -4.11 -0.45
N LEU A 17 1.56 -3.79 -1.21
CA LEU A 17 1.48 -2.55 -1.98
C LEU A 17 1.73 -1.32 -1.10
N ILE A 18 1.04 -1.20 0.04
CA ILE A 18 1.18 -0.04 0.93
C ILE A 18 2.50 -0.07 1.70
N LEU A 19 2.97 -1.24 2.12
CA LEU A 19 4.28 -1.38 2.77
C LEU A 19 5.40 -0.85 1.87
N LEU A 20 5.44 -1.27 0.61
CA LEU A 20 6.51 -0.88 -0.31
C LEU A 20 6.31 0.54 -0.86
N GLY A 21 5.09 0.90 -1.24
CA GLY A 21 4.76 2.23 -1.77
C GLY A 21 4.89 3.33 -0.70
N GLY A 22 4.32 3.13 0.48
CA GLY A 22 4.50 4.03 1.61
C GLY A 22 5.94 4.02 2.12
N GLY A 23 6.60 2.86 2.09
CA GLY A 23 8.01 2.71 2.47
C GLY A 23 8.97 3.52 1.61
N VAL A 24 8.78 3.59 0.29
CA VAL A 24 9.64 4.44 -0.56
C VAL A 24 9.41 5.93 -0.26
N VAL A 25 8.17 6.35 -0.02
CA VAL A 25 7.87 7.74 0.37
C VAL A 25 8.52 8.08 1.71
N ALA A 26 8.36 7.22 2.72
CA ALA A 26 9.00 7.40 4.02
C ALA A 26 10.52 7.48 3.90
N GLY A 27 11.12 6.61 3.07
CA GLY A 27 12.54 6.61 2.77
C GLY A 27 13.03 7.91 2.12
N VAL A 28 12.25 8.49 1.20
CA VAL A 28 12.66 9.68 0.44
C VAL A 28 12.37 10.99 1.16
N VAL A 29 11.31 11.04 1.99
CA VAL A 29 10.81 12.29 2.59
C VAL A 29 11.30 12.49 4.02
N LEU A 30 11.53 11.43 4.81
CA LEU A 30 12.00 11.58 6.18
C LEU A 30 13.49 11.98 6.20
N LYS A 31 13.80 13.18 6.69
CA LYS A 31 15.14 13.82 6.65
C LYS A 31 16.30 12.98 7.21
N LYS A 32 16.01 12.07 8.13
CA LYS A 32 17.03 11.20 8.76
C LYS A 32 17.25 9.88 8.00
N SER A 33 16.45 9.60 6.99
CA SER A 33 16.61 8.44 6.11
C SER A 33 17.80 8.64 5.19
N LYS A 34 18.50 7.54 4.88
CA LYS A 34 19.60 7.55 3.90
C LYS A 34 19.14 7.81 2.48
N ALA A 35 17.89 7.53 2.17
CA ALA A 35 17.29 7.82 0.88
C ALA A 35 16.69 9.24 0.80
N PHE A 36 16.87 10.08 1.82
CA PHE A 36 16.33 11.44 1.84
C PHE A 36 16.80 12.24 0.62
N GLY A 37 15.84 12.83 -0.10
CA GLY A 37 16.14 13.63 -1.28
C GLY A 37 16.49 12.83 -2.54
N ALA A 38 16.30 11.50 -2.56
CA ALA A 38 16.49 10.69 -3.78
C ALA A 38 15.52 11.06 -4.93
N GLY A 39 14.50 11.87 -4.65
CA GLY A 39 13.68 12.53 -5.65
C GLY A 39 12.52 11.70 -6.19
N TRP A 40 11.78 12.31 -7.11
CA TRP A 40 10.50 11.78 -7.60
C TRP A 40 10.65 10.48 -8.40
N VAL A 41 11.76 10.30 -9.13
CA VAL A 41 12.03 9.07 -9.89
C VAL A 41 12.07 7.85 -8.98
N ALA A 42 12.73 7.94 -7.82
CA ALA A 42 12.77 6.85 -6.85
C ALA A 42 11.37 6.49 -6.33
N ILE A 43 10.55 7.51 -6.03
CA ILE A 43 9.16 7.31 -5.58
C ILE A 43 8.32 6.63 -6.66
N THR A 44 8.39 7.10 -7.91
CA THR A 44 7.60 6.56 -9.02
C THR A 44 7.95 5.11 -9.31
N PHE A 45 9.24 4.76 -9.38
CA PHE A 45 9.64 3.36 -9.55
C PHE A 45 9.29 2.51 -8.33
N GLY A 46 9.46 3.04 -7.11
CA GLY A 46 9.10 2.32 -5.88
C GLY A 46 7.61 1.95 -5.81
N TRP A 47 6.72 2.87 -6.18
CA TRP A 47 5.29 2.56 -6.31
C TRP A 47 4.99 1.58 -7.43
N GLY A 48 5.66 1.69 -8.58
CA GLY A 48 5.53 0.74 -9.68
C GLY A 48 5.90 -0.69 -9.27
N PHE A 49 7.02 -0.87 -8.59
CA PHE A 49 7.43 -2.18 -8.05
C PHE A 49 6.54 -2.64 -6.88
N ALA A 50 5.97 -1.72 -6.10
CA ALA A 50 5.01 -2.07 -5.06
C ALA A 50 3.73 -2.68 -5.64
N VAL A 51 3.16 -2.08 -6.69
CA VAL A 51 2.00 -2.63 -7.41
C VAL A 51 2.35 -3.96 -8.04
N LEU A 52 3.49 -4.05 -8.74
CA LEU A 52 3.98 -5.29 -9.33
C LEU A 52 4.01 -6.41 -8.29
N SER A 53 4.66 -6.17 -7.16
CA SER A 53 4.80 -7.17 -6.08
C SER A 53 3.44 -7.59 -5.52
N GLY A 54 2.55 -6.62 -5.27
CA GLY A 54 1.18 -6.88 -4.80
C GLY A 54 0.43 -7.80 -5.77
N VAL A 55 0.47 -7.49 -7.08
CA VAL A 55 -0.20 -8.28 -8.12
C VAL A 55 0.35 -9.69 -8.23
N TYR A 56 1.67 -9.87 -8.18
CA TYR A 56 2.27 -11.20 -8.25
C TYR A 56 1.92 -12.08 -7.04
N ILE A 57 1.70 -11.47 -5.86
CA ILE A 57 1.34 -12.21 -4.64
C ILE A 57 -0.14 -12.55 -4.61
N SER A 58 -1.03 -11.63 -5.00
CA SER A 58 -2.48 -11.81 -4.89
C SER A 58 -3.14 -12.34 -6.16
N GLY A 59 -2.42 -12.41 -7.28
CA GLY A 59 -2.97 -12.72 -8.61
C GLY A 59 -3.74 -14.04 -8.67
N GLU A 60 -3.13 -15.12 -8.20
CA GLU A 60 -3.75 -16.45 -8.20
C GLU A 60 -4.91 -16.58 -7.19
N LEU A 61 -4.91 -15.75 -6.14
CA LEU A 61 -5.87 -15.82 -5.05
C LEU A 61 -7.14 -15.00 -5.31
N SER A 62 -6.99 -13.73 -5.70
CA SER A 62 -8.08 -12.75 -5.79
C SER A 62 -8.28 -12.15 -7.18
N GLY A 63 -7.41 -12.45 -8.14
CA GLY A 63 -7.32 -11.69 -9.39
C GLY A 63 -6.62 -10.33 -9.23
N ALA A 64 -6.06 -10.07 -8.04
CA ALA A 64 -5.25 -8.90 -7.72
C ALA A 64 -5.89 -7.55 -8.06
N HIS A 65 -7.08 -7.27 -7.53
CA HIS A 65 -7.65 -5.93 -7.68
C HIS A 65 -6.80 -4.92 -6.89
N ILE A 66 -6.47 -5.27 -5.65
CA ILE A 66 -5.64 -4.56 -4.66
C ILE A 66 -5.94 -3.05 -4.51
N ASN A 67 -7.10 -2.62 -5.02
CA ASN A 67 -7.50 -1.23 -5.18
C ASN A 67 -9.04 -1.16 -5.30
N PRO A 68 -9.71 -0.37 -4.44
CA PRO A 68 -11.17 -0.21 -4.48
C PRO A 68 -11.71 0.32 -5.82
N ALA A 69 -10.96 1.21 -6.48
CA ALA A 69 -11.34 1.77 -7.78
C ALA A 69 -11.24 0.74 -8.91
N VAL A 70 -10.24 -0.16 -8.85
CA VAL A 70 -10.12 -1.28 -9.79
C VAL A 70 -11.29 -2.24 -9.61
N THR A 71 -11.59 -2.62 -8.36
CA THR A 71 -12.76 -3.45 -8.04
C THR A 71 -14.05 -2.83 -8.57
N LEU A 72 -14.26 -1.53 -8.37
CA LEU A 72 -15.44 -0.83 -8.87
C LEU A 72 -15.49 -0.80 -10.39
N GLY A 73 -14.37 -0.51 -11.06
CA GLY A 73 -14.29 -0.49 -12.52
C GLY A 73 -14.64 -1.84 -13.15
N LEU A 74 -14.12 -2.93 -12.58
CA LEU A 74 -14.45 -4.29 -12.99
C LEU A 74 -15.92 -4.62 -12.70
N ALA A 75 -16.47 -4.14 -11.58
CA ALA A 75 -17.88 -4.34 -11.26
C ALA A 75 -18.83 -3.65 -12.25
N ILE A 76 -18.47 -2.43 -12.67
CA ILE A 76 -19.20 -1.68 -13.69
C ILE A 76 -19.11 -2.36 -15.07
N ALA A 77 -17.92 -2.84 -15.44
CA ALA A 77 -17.68 -3.41 -16.76
C ALA A 77 -18.19 -4.86 -16.92
N GLY A 78 -18.12 -5.67 -15.87
CA GLY A 78 -18.33 -7.12 -15.92
C GLY A 78 -19.29 -7.71 -14.89
N GLY A 79 -19.86 -6.90 -13.99
CA GLY A 79 -20.75 -7.38 -12.92
C GLY A 79 -19.98 -7.87 -11.68
N GLY A 80 -20.57 -8.78 -10.88
CA GLY A 80 -19.91 -9.24 -9.64
C GLY A 80 -20.03 -8.27 -8.45
N TRP A 81 -21.08 -7.45 -8.44
CA TRP A 81 -21.38 -6.51 -7.36
C TRP A 81 -21.49 -7.14 -5.96
N SER A 82 -21.80 -8.44 -5.89
CA SER A 82 -21.86 -9.20 -4.63
C SER A 82 -20.51 -9.29 -3.92
N ASP A 83 -19.42 -9.30 -4.69
CA ASP A 83 -18.07 -9.52 -4.14
C ASP A 83 -17.38 -8.19 -3.79
N VAL A 84 -17.85 -7.07 -4.34
CA VAL A 84 -17.27 -5.72 -4.12
C VAL A 84 -17.04 -5.40 -2.64
N PRO A 85 -18.01 -5.61 -1.72
CA PRO A 85 -17.78 -5.33 -0.30
C PRO A 85 -16.67 -6.19 0.31
N LEU A 86 -16.52 -7.44 -0.15
CA LEU A 86 -15.49 -8.35 0.33
C LEU A 86 -14.10 -7.92 -0.14
N TYR A 87 -13.97 -7.55 -1.42
CA TYR A 87 -12.74 -6.97 -1.96
C TYR A 87 -12.34 -5.69 -1.22
N TRP A 88 -13.28 -4.75 -1.05
CA TRP A 88 -13.00 -3.49 -0.35
C TRP A 88 -12.59 -3.71 1.10
N LEU A 89 -13.26 -4.62 1.82
CA LEU A 89 -12.89 -4.94 3.19
C LEU A 89 -11.46 -5.48 3.27
N GLY A 90 -11.10 -6.42 2.37
CA GLY A 90 -9.75 -6.96 2.31
C GLY A 90 -8.71 -5.87 1.99
N GLN A 91 -8.98 -5.03 1.00
CA GLN A 91 -8.10 -3.92 0.59
C GLN A 91 -7.89 -2.91 1.70
N LEU A 92 -8.96 -2.50 2.41
CA LEU A 92 -8.85 -1.54 3.52
C LEU A 92 -8.06 -2.11 4.70
N ILE A 93 -8.32 -3.37 5.06
CA ILE A 93 -7.54 -4.06 6.12
C ILE A 93 -6.09 -4.18 5.70
N GLY A 94 -5.82 -4.64 4.47
CA GLY A 94 -4.48 -4.72 3.91
C GLY A 94 -3.76 -3.38 3.94
N ALA A 95 -4.42 -2.30 3.52
CA ALA A 95 -3.85 -0.96 3.51
C ALA A 95 -3.50 -0.47 4.92
N MET A 96 -4.37 -0.69 5.91
CA MET A 96 -4.09 -0.35 7.31
C MET A 96 -2.88 -1.13 7.84
N LEU A 97 -2.81 -2.44 7.58
CA LEU A 97 -1.68 -3.28 7.98
C LEU A 97 -0.38 -2.81 7.31
N GLY A 98 -0.41 -2.56 6.00
CA GLY A 98 0.74 -2.02 5.27
C GLY A 98 1.22 -0.70 5.85
N ALA A 99 0.31 0.23 6.16
CA ALA A 99 0.66 1.52 6.76
C ALA A 99 1.28 1.37 8.16
N VAL A 100 0.74 0.48 8.99
CA VAL A 100 1.33 0.15 10.30
C VAL A 100 2.73 -0.43 10.14
N LEU A 101 2.94 -1.31 9.16
CA LEU A 101 4.27 -1.87 8.88
C LEU A 101 5.27 -0.81 8.39
N VAL A 102 4.84 0.15 7.56
CA VAL A 102 5.68 1.31 7.21
C VAL A 102 6.06 2.09 8.46
N TRP A 103 5.09 2.40 9.31
CA TRP A 103 5.33 3.14 10.55
C TRP A 103 6.30 2.41 11.47
N LEU A 104 6.16 1.09 11.62
CA LEU A 104 7.09 0.27 12.41
C LEU A 104 8.50 0.25 11.79
N ALA A 105 8.61 0.02 10.48
CA ALA A 105 9.89 -0.01 9.77
C ALA A 105 10.65 1.33 9.85
N TYR A 106 9.91 2.44 9.85
CA TYR A 106 10.45 3.80 9.94
C TYR A 106 10.23 4.45 11.31
N TYR A 107 9.96 3.67 12.36
CA TYR A 107 9.54 4.22 13.67
C TYR A 107 10.51 5.28 14.21
N GLY A 108 11.82 4.99 14.18
CA GLY A 108 12.84 5.94 14.60
C GLY A 108 12.90 7.21 13.74
N HIS A 109 12.62 7.10 12.44
CA HIS A 109 12.58 8.24 11.53
C HIS A 109 11.34 9.11 11.77
N PHE A 110 10.18 8.50 12.01
CA PHE A 110 8.96 9.22 12.40
C PHE A 110 9.14 9.94 13.73
N ARG A 111 9.74 9.28 14.73
CA ARG A 111 10.08 9.89 16.02
C ARG A 111 10.99 11.11 15.86
N ALA A 112 12.09 10.96 15.11
CA ALA A 112 13.02 12.06 14.85
C ALA A 112 12.38 13.22 14.06
N HIS A 113 11.38 12.93 13.21
CA HIS A 113 10.65 13.94 12.45
C HIS A 113 9.77 14.81 13.34
N LEU A 114 9.15 14.25 14.37
CA LEU A 114 8.33 15.02 15.33
C LEU A 114 9.14 15.98 16.20
N GLU A 115 10.43 15.71 16.36
CA GLU A 115 11.37 16.50 17.18
C GLU A 115 12.14 17.54 16.34
N ASP A 116 12.00 17.53 15.01
CA ASP A 116 12.70 18.46 14.11
C ASP A 116 12.03 19.84 14.13
N PRO A 117 12.74 20.90 14.58
CA PRO A 117 12.20 22.26 14.65
C PRO A 117 11.63 22.78 13.34
N GLY A 118 12.20 22.37 12.20
CA GLY A 118 11.76 22.79 10.86
C GLY A 118 10.46 22.14 10.38
N THR A 119 9.79 21.38 11.23
CA THR A 119 8.50 20.73 10.98
C THR A 119 7.42 21.12 11.98
N VAL A 120 7.81 21.74 13.11
CA VAL A 120 6.88 22.15 14.20
C VAL A 120 6.60 23.66 14.20
N SER A 121 7.33 24.46 13.43
CA SER A 121 7.07 25.88 13.24
C SER A 121 6.37 26.14 11.89
N PRO A 122 5.24 26.89 11.86
CA PRO A 122 4.54 27.30 10.63
C PRO A 122 5.40 28.14 9.68
#